data_AF-A0A223E185-F1
#
_entry.id   AF-A0A223E185-F1
#
_cell.length_a   1.000
_cell.length_b   1.000
_cell.length_c   1.000
_cell.angle_alpha   90.00
_cell.angle_beta   90.00
_cell.angle_gamma   90.00
#
_symmetry.space_group_name_H-M   'P 1'
#
loop_
_entity.id
_entity.type
_entity.pdbx_description
1 polymer ?
#
loop_
_entity_poly.entity_id
_entity_poly.type
_entity_poly.pdbx_seq_one_letter_code
_entity_poly.pdbx_strand_id
1 'polypeptide(L)'
;MILYYYLCLSDRLIYDFVIDTVYSRYIKGFLGVSNLDSENFLIKSSETHEEMKNWSERTYKDLKTALITVLLEIGFIKNRKNPVFNESLYISNKVFGYLLYFNKDIIKTIDHLNNHDDFKLFLLDKAHRKLLLKELETNGVVYLDDEGKEIKIEYLFPSLKEYVENYVVGKNA
;
A
#
# COMPACT_ATOMS: atom_id res chain seq x y z
N MET A 1 1.93 2.05 9.72
CA MET A 1 2.25 1.92 8.29
C MET A 1 3.13 0.72 7.96
N ILE A 2 4.37 0.61 8.46
CA ILE A 2 5.22 -0.58 8.16
C ILE A 2 4.62 -1.88 8.70
N LEU A 3 4.10 -1.89 9.95
CA LEU A 3 3.42 -3.07 10.50
C LEU A 3 2.22 -3.49 9.66
N TYR A 4 1.44 -2.52 9.18
CA TYR A 4 0.32 -2.77 8.27
C TYR A 4 0.77 -3.37 6.93
N TYR A 5 1.88 -2.90 6.38
CA TYR A 5 2.45 -3.49 5.17
C TYR A 5 2.78 -4.97 5.37
N TYR A 6 3.44 -5.32 6.48
CA TYR A 6 3.71 -6.72 6.81
C TYR A 6 2.43 -7.53 7.06
N LEU A 7 1.39 -6.94 7.65
CA LEU A 7 0.09 -7.58 7.78
C LEU A 7 -0.47 -7.95 6.39
N CYS A 8 -0.49 -7.02 5.44
CA CYS A 8 -0.93 -7.30 4.06
C CYS A 8 -0.07 -8.38 3.39
N LEU A 9 1.26 -8.35 3.55
CA LEU A 9 2.11 -9.39 2.97
C LEU A 9 1.87 -10.77 3.59
N SER A 10 1.48 -10.83 4.87
CA SER A 10 1.18 -12.08 5.57
C SER A 10 -0.23 -12.63 5.30
N ASP A 11 -1.19 -11.74 5.03
CA ASP A 11 -2.59 -12.06 4.81
C ASP A 11 -3.03 -11.55 3.44
N ARG A 12 -3.05 -12.49 2.47
CA ARG A 12 -3.46 -12.20 1.09
C ARG A 12 -4.89 -11.68 0.99
N LEU A 13 -5.79 -12.10 1.87
CA LEU A 13 -7.17 -11.62 1.82
C LEU A 13 -7.24 -10.11 2.10
N ILE A 14 -6.45 -9.63 3.06
CA ILE A 14 -6.32 -8.20 3.36
C ILE A 14 -5.62 -7.48 2.20
N TYR A 15 -4.53 -8.05 1.67
CA TYR A 15 -3.83 -7.51 0.51
C TYR A 15 -4.80 -7.27 -0.65
N ASP A 16 -5.47 -8.32 -1.10
CA ASP A 16 -6.37 -8.31 -2.25
C ASP A 16 -7.56 -7.39 -2.00
N PHE A 17 -8.11 -7.38 -0.79
CA PHE A 17 -9.19 -6.44 -0.44
C PHE A 17 -8.76 -4.99 -0.64
N VAL A 18 -7.56 -4.62 -0.19
CA VAL A 18 -7.08 -3.25 -0.33
C VAL A 18 -6.80 -2.91 -1.80
N ILE A 19 -6.16 -3.80 -2.56
CA ILE A 19 -5.82 -3.55 -3.97
C ILE A 19 -7.09 -3.48 -4.85
N ASP A 20 -7.95 -4.49 -4.76
CA ASP A 20 -9.04 -4.67 -5.71
C ASP A 20 -10.28 -3.86 -5.35
N THR A 21 -10.50 -3.64 -4.05
CA THR A 21 -11.70 -2.95 -3.56
C THR A 21 -11.37 -1.54 -3.10
N VAL A 22 -10.50 -1.39 -2.10
CA VAL A 22 -10.28 -0.10 -1.44
C VAL A 22 -9.61 0.90 -2.39
N TYR A 23 -8.48 0.53 -2.98
CA TYR A 23 -7.74 1.36 -3.92
C TYR A 23 -8.57 1.68 -5.16
N SER A 24 -9.21 0.67 -5.76
CA SER A 24 -10.11 0.83 -6.91
C SER A 24 -11.21 1.86 -6.64
N ARG A 25 -11.82 1.84 -5.45
CA ARG A 25 -12.83 2.83 -5.06
C ARG A 25 -12.22 4.21 -4.83
N TYR A 26 -11.07 4.28 -4.16
CA TYR A 26 -10.36 5.53 -3.89
C TYR A 26 -10.01 6.27 -5.20
N ILE A 27 -9.36 5.61 -6.15
CA ILE A 27 -8.95 6.25 -7.41
C ILE A 27 -10.12 6.62 -8.33
N LYS A 28 -11.27 5.94 -8.19
CA LYS A 28 -12.50 6.26 -8.92
C LYS A 28 -13.28 7.43 -8.28
N GLY A 29 -12.78 8.00 -7.19
CA GLY A 29 -13.40 9.14 -6.51
C GLY A 29 -14.66 8.79 -5.71
N PHE A 30 -14.84 7.51 -5.34
CA PHE A 30 -15.89 7.17 -4.38
C PHE A 30 -15.58 7.78 -3.02
N LEU A 31 -16.62 8.16 -2.28
CA LEU A 31 -16.46 8.79 -0.96
C LEU A 31 -15.82 7.85 0.07
N GLY A 32 -15.89 6.52 -0.10
CA GLY A 32 -15.47 5.58 0.92
C GLY A 32 -15.69 4.11 0.55
N VAL A 33 -15.48 3.23 1.52
CA VAL A 33 -15.64 1.77 1.41
C VAL A 33 -16.59 1.26 2.48
N SER A 34 -17.71 0.68 2.07
CA SER A 34 -18.79 0.23 2.95
C SER A 34 -18.65 -1.24 3.37
N ASN A 35 -19.45 -1.66 4.36
CA ASN A 35 -19.59 -3.09 4.69
C ASN A 35 -20.09 -3.92 3.49
N LEU A 36 -20.91 -3.32 2.61
CA LEU A 36 -21.39 -4.00 1.40
C LEU A 36 -20.24 -4.26 0.42
N ASP A 37 -19.27 -3.35 0.33
CA ASP A 37 -18.09 -3.54 -0.52
C ASP A 37 -17.23 -4.71 -0.01
N SER A 38 -17.01 -4.80 1.31
CA SER A 38 -16.30 -5.95 1.90
C SER A 38 -17.07 -7.27 1.76
N GLU A 39 -18.41 -7.23 1.78
CA GLU A 39 -19.24 -8.41 1.58
C GLU A 39 -19.16 -8.91 0.13
N ASN A 40 -19.29 -8.00 -0.83
CA ASN A 40 -19.14 -8.31 -2.25
C ASN A 40 -17.74 -8.84 -2.57
N PHE A 41 -16.71 -8.29 -1.95
CA PHE A 41 -15.35 -8.81 -2.06
C PHE A 41 -15.26 -10.26 -1.56
N LEU A 42 -15.72 -10.55 -0.34
CA LEU A 42 -15.66 -11.90 0.22
C LEU A 42 -16.46 -12.93 -0.58
N ILE A 43 -17.62 -12.55 -1.11
CA ILE A 43 -18.42 -13.40 -2.01
C ILE A 43 -17.61 -13.71 -3.28
N LYS A 44 -17.06 -12.69 -3.93
CA LYS A 44 -16.24 -12.86 -5.13
C LYS A 44 -14.99 -13.71 -4.86
N SER A 45 -14.28 -13.47 -3.76
CA SER A 45 -13.12 -14.27 -3.37
C SER A 45 -13.48 -15.74 -3.11
N SER A 46 -14.67 -16.02 -2.59
CA SER A 46 -15.11 -17.42 -2.38
C SER A 46 -15.33 -18.21 -3.66
N GLU A 47 -15.51 -17.55 -4.80
CA GLU A 47 -15.60 -18.20 -6.11
C GLU A 47 -14.26 -18.81 -6.54
N THR A 48 -13.14 -18.24 -6.08
CA THR A 48 -11.78 -18.64 -6.47
C THR A 48 -11.02 -19.37 -5.36
N HIS A 49 -11.52 -19.35 -4.12
CA HIS A 49 -10.90 -19.97 -2.94
C HIS A 49 -11.78 -21.07 -2.35
N GLU A 50 -11.40 -22.33 -2.55
CA GLU A 50 -12.19 -23.48 -2.08
C GLU A 50 -12.30 -23.54 -0.55
N GLU A 51 -11.26 -23.10 0.15
CA GLU A 51 -11.22 -23.02 1.61
C GLU A 51 -12.31 -22.11 2.19
N MET A 52 -12.75 -21.09 1.44
CA MET A 52 -13.80 -20.16 1.87
C MET A 52 -15.20 -20.79 1.79
N LYS A 53 -15.40 -21.79 0.91
CA LYS A 53 -16.70 -22.48 0.75
C LYS A 53 -17.19 -23.16 2.03
N ASN A 54 -16.26 -23.53 2.91
CA ASN A 54 -16.54 -24.23 4.16
C ASN A 54 -16.64 -23.30 5.39
N TRP A 55 -16.52 -21.99 5.20
CA TRP A 55 -16.60 -21.04 6.31
C TRP A 55 -18.04 -20.85 6.78
N SER A 56 -18.20 -20.78 8.10
CA SER A 56 -19.49 -20.49 8.71
C SER A 56 -19.93 -19.04 8.41
N GLU A 57 -21.24 -18.78 8.43
CA GLU A 57 -21.77 -17.41 8.34
C GLU A 57 -21.15 -16.48 9.40
N ARG A 58 -20.84 -17.03 10.57
CA ARG A 58 -20.15 -16.30 11.65
C ARG A 58 -18.74 -15.88 11.22
N THR A 59 -17.97 -16.78 10.61
CA THR A 59 -16.63 -16.49 10.10
C THR A 59 -16.67 -15.38 9.05
N TYR A 60 -17.62 -15.43 8.11
CA TYR A 60 -17.81 -14.37 7.12
C TYR A 60 -18.14 -13.02 7.77
N LYS A 61 -19.01 -13.01 8.78
CA LYS A 61 -19.38 -11.78 9.50
C LYS A 61 -18.19 -11.20 10.26
N ASP A 62 -17.38 -12.04 10.88
CA ASP A 62 -16.20 -11.64 11.62
C ASP A 62 -15.14 -11.06 10.67
N LEU A 63 -14.89 -11.70 9.52
CA LEU A 63 -13.97 -11.20 8.49
C LEU A 63 -14.43 -9.88 7.87
N LYS A 64 -15.71 -9.75 7.53
CA LYS A 64 -16.29 -8.50 7.04
C LYS A 64 -15.98 -7.34 7.99
N THR A 65 -16.18 -7.59 9.29
CA THR A 65 -15.90 -6.61 10.33
C THR A 65 -14.40 -6.34 10.47
N ALA A 66 -13.56 -7.37 10.40
CA ALA A 66 -12.11 -7.25 10.50
C ALA A 66 -11.54 -6.40 9.37
N LEU A 67 -11.94 -6.63 8.12
CA LEU A 67 -11.48 -5.86 6.95
C LEU A 67 -11.74 -4.37 7.12
N ILE A 68 -12.94 -3.97 7.53
CA ILE A 68 -13.28 -2.56 7.80
C ILE A 68 -12.53 -2.03 9.04
N THR A 69 -12.29 -2.88 10.03
CA THR A 69 -11.53 -2.49 11.24
C THR A 69 -10.09 -2.14 10.91
N VAL A 70 -9.43 -2.93 10.06
CA VAL A 70 -8.07 -2.63 9.59
C VAL A 70 -8.02 -1.24 8.95
N LEU A 71 -8.97 -0.91 8.05
CA LEU A 71 -9.01 0.42 7.41
C LEU A 71 -9.22 1.57 8.40
N LEU A 72 -9.95 1.34 9.49
CA LEU A 72 -10.12 2.33 10.57
C LEU A 72 -8.83 2.52 11.36
N GLU A 73 -8.18 1.41 11.76
CA GLU A 73 -6.98 1.44 12.60
C GLU A 73 -5.79 2.11 11.90
N ILE A 74 -5.65 1.92 10.59
CA ILE A 74 -4.60 2.58 9.80
C ILE A 74 -4.98 4.01 9.35
N GLY A 75 -6.23 4.43 9.61
CA GLY A 75 -6.72 5.77 9.32
C GLY A 75 -7.13 6.02 7.87
N PHE A 76 -7.38 4.97 7.07
CA PHE A 76 -7.88 5.09 5.68
C PHE A 76 -9.30 5.60 5.62
N ILE A 77 -10.12 5.24 6.61
CA ILE A 77 -11.50 5.73 6.76
C ILE A 77 -11.71 6.37 8.12
N LYS A 78 -12.58 7.39 8.19
CA LYS A 78 -12.76 8.21 9.40
C LYS A 78 -13.58 7.53 10.50
N ASN A 79 -14.60 6.73 10.14
CA ASN A 79 -15.47 6.09 11.12
C ASN A 79 -16.22 4.89 10.53
N ARG A 80 -16.70 3.97 11.38
CA ARG A 80 -17.35 2.72 10.92
C ARG A 80 -18.75 2.93 10.35
N LYS A 81 -19.51 3.91 10.87
CA LYS A 81 -20.93 4.12 10.51
C LYS A 81 -21.10 4.81 9.15
N ASN A 82 -20.16 5.68 8.83
CA ASN A 82 -20.04 6.44 7.59
C ASN A 82 -18.56 6.36 7.13
N PRO A 83 -18.17 5.24 6.49
CA PRO A 83 -16.78 4.91 6.20
C PRO A 83 -16.23 5.68 5.00
N VAL A 84 -16.15 6.99 5.17
CA VAL A 84 -15.59 7.96 4.21
C VAL A 84 -14.07 7.92 4.30
N PHE A 85 -13.40 7.98 3.15
CA PHE A 85 -11.95 8.09 3.07
C PHE A 85 -11.44 9.30 3.84
N ASN A 86 -10.29 9.15 4.47
CA ASN A 86 -9.68 10.23 5.20
C ASN A 86 -8.92 11.18 4.27
N GLU A 87 -9.35 12.44 4.20
CA GLU A 87 -8.70 13.50 3.40
C GLU A 87 -7.27 13.79 3.86
N SER A 88 -6.93 13.46 5.10
CA SER A 88 -5.59 13.64 5.67
C SER A 88 -4.72 12.38 5.53
N LEU A 89 -5.02 11.52 4.56
CA LEU A 89 -4.18 10.36 4.26
C LEU A 89 -2.80 10.82 3.81
N TYR A 90 -1.82 10.57 4.67
CA TYR A 90 -0.44 10.96 4.43
C TYR A 90 0.48 9.76 4.63
N ILE A 91 1.31 9.49 3.63
CA ILE A 91 2.46 8.61 3.75
C ILE A 91 3.71 9.47 3.88
N SER A 92 4.51 9.20 4.92
CA SER A 92 5.80 9.89 5.04
C SER A 92 6.78 9.41 3.97
N ASN A 93 7.67 10.30 3.56
CA ASN A 93 8.73 9.97 2.61
C ASN A 93 9.64 8.81 3.12
N LYS A 94 9.78 8.66 4.44
CA LYS A 94 10.48 7.53 5.09
C LYS A 94 9.77 6.18 4.87
N VAL A 95 8.45 6.15 4.92
CA VAL A 95 7.68 4.92 4.63
C VAL A 95 7.73 4.63 3.13
N PHE A 96 7.57 5.63 2.27
CA PHE A 96 7.67 5.43 0.82
C PHE A 96 9.05 4.87 0.42
N GLY A 97 10.13 5.45 0.95
CA GLY A 97 11.48 4.92 0.72
C GLY A 97 11.67 3.52 1.29
N TYR A 98 11.08 3.19 2.45
CA TYR A 98 11.09 1.81 2.95
C TYR A 98 10.50 0.83 1.94
N LEU A 99 9.32 1.12 1.38
CA LEU A 99 8.66 0.27 0.39
C LEU A 99 9.50 0.12 -0.90
N LEU A 100 10.11 1.22 -1.33
CA LEU A 100 10.98 1.24 -2.51
C LEU A 100 12.21 0.35 -2.30
N TYR A 101 12.88 0.49 -1.16
CA TYR A 101 14.07 -0.32 -0.81
C TYR A 101 13.73 -1.78 -0.52
N PHE A 102 12.57 -2.06 0.06
CA PHE A 102 12.08 -3.42 0.27
C PHE A 102 11.89 -4.16 -1.06
N ASN A 103 11.41 -3.46 -2.09
CA ASN A 103 11.18 -4.00 -3.42
C ASN A 103 12.29 -3.67 -4.43
N LYS A 104 13.50 -3.28 -3.96
CA LYS A 104 14.55 -2.73 -4.83
C LYS A 104 15.01 -3.66 -5.95
N ASP A 105 14.88 -4.97 -5.75
CA ASP A 105 15.34 -5.97 -6.72
C ASP A 105 14.35 -6.11 -7.89
N ILE A 106 13.10 -5.73 -7.69
CA ILE A 106 12.04 -5.69 -8.70
C ILE A 106 11.96 -4.29 -9.31
N ILE A 107 12.00 -3.24 -8.49
CA ILE A 107 11.77 -1.87 -8.92
C ILE A 107 13.08 -1.24 -9.38
N LYS A 108 13.43 -1.39 -10.66
CA LYS A 108 14.63 -0.78 -11.24
C LYS A 108 14.36 0.53 -11.99
N THR A 109 13.11 0.81 -12.30
CA THR A 109 12.71 1.89 -13.21
C THR A 109 11.40 2.53 -12.77
N ILE A 110 11.09 3.71 -13.31
CA ILE A 110 9.81 4.39 -13.04
C ILE A 110 8.61 3.55 -13.51
N ASP A 111 8.74 2.79 -14.59
CA ASP A 111 7.66 1.91 -15.05
C ASP A 111 7.38 0.79 -14.04
N HIS A 112 8.44 0.11 -13.56
CA HIS A 112 8.31 -0.89 -12.49
C HIS A 112 7.62 -0.30 -11.25
N LEU A 113 8.01 0.89 -10.80
CA LEU A 113 7.38 1.59 -9.66
C LEU A 113 5.88 1.84 -9.89
N ASN A 114 5.51 2.29 -11.09
CA ASN A 114 4.13 2.63 -11.42
C ASN A 114 3.23 1.40 -11.54
N ASN A 115 3.81 0.24 -11.85
CA ASN A 115 3.09 -1.02 -12.04
C ASN A 115 3.15 -1.94 -10.82
N HIS A 116 3.94 -1.60 -9.79
CA HIS A 116 4.01 -2.38 -8.55
C HIS A 116 2.78 -2.14 -7.65
N ASP A 117 2.17 -3.22 -7.16
CA ASP A 117 0.90 -3.17 -6.43
C ASP A 117 1.05 -2.72 -4.98
N ASP A 118 2.19 -2.97 -4.34
CA ASP A 118 2.41 -2.60 -2.93
C ASP A 118 2.16 -1.11 -2.62
N PHE A 119 2.36 -0.21 -3.58
CA PHE A 119 2.08 1.21 -3.38
C PHE A 119 0.58 1.53 -3.39
N LYS A 120 -0.23 0.68 -4.04
CA LYS A 120 -1.70 0.77 -3.98
C LYS A 120 -2.21 0.41 -2.57
N LEU A 121 -1.48 -0.40 -1.79
CA LEU A 121 -1.80 -0.66 -0.37
C LEU A 121 -1.83 0.61 0.47
N PHE A 122 -1.15 1.67 0.01
CA PHE A 122 -1.07 2.99 0.63
C PHE A 122 -1.91 4.05 -0.09
N LEU A 123 -2.79 3.61 -0.98
CA LEU A 123 -3.66 4.46 -1.80
C LEU A 123 -2.90 5.44 -2.72
N LEU A 124 -1.67 5.09 -3.10
CA LEU A 124 -0.82 5.94 -3.94
C LEU A 124 -1.08 5.69 -5.42
N ASP A 125 -1.61 6.70 -6.10
CA ASP A 125 -1.64 6.75 -7.56
C ASP A 125 -0.25 7.12 -8.15
N LYS A 126 -0.16 7.16 -9.48
CA LYS A 126 1.09 7.48 -10.18
C LYS A 126 1.60 8.90 -9.88
N ALA A 127 0.72 9.86 -9.66
CA ALA A 127 1.11 11.24 -9.38
C ALA A 127 1.74 11.36 -7.98
N HIS A 128 1.14 10.74 -6.97
CA HIS A 128 1.69 10.69 -5.62
C HIS A 128 3.02 9.95 -5.56
N ARG A 129 3.14 8.80 -6.26
CA ARG A 129 4.41 8.05 -6.36
C ARG A 129 5.51 8.90 -6.97
N LYS A 130 5.21 9.63 -8.05
CA LYS A 130 6.17 10.53 -8.71
C LYS A 130 6.64 11.64 -7.77
N LEU A 131 5.72 12.25 -7.02
CA LEU A 131 6.03 13.30 -6.05
C LEU A 131 6.99 12.78 -4.96
N LEU A 132 6.62 11.68 -4.30
CA LEU A 132 7.42 11.08 -3.23
C LEU A 132 8.79 10.60 -3.74
N LEU A 133 8.85 10.05 -4.95
CA LEU A 133 10.12 9.67 -5.57
C LEU A 133 11.03 10.89 -5.79
N LYS A 134 10.47 12.02 -6.24
CA LYS A 134 11.24 13.26 -6.41
C LYS A 134 11.73 13.83 -5.08
N GLU A 135 10.94 13.68 -4.02
CA GLU A 135 11.38 14.03 -2.67
C GLU A 135 12.52 13.13 -2.18
N LEU A 136 12.47 11.82 -2.43
CA LEU A 136 13.59 10.92 -2.12
C LEU A 136 14.86 11.29 -2.88
N GLU A 137 14.74 11.64 -4.16
CA GLU A 137 15.87 12.09 -4.97
C GLU A 137 16.49 13.37 -4.40
N THR A 138 15.65 14.37 -4.08
CA THR A 138 16.09 15.64 -3.48
C THR A 138 16.81 15.42 -2.15
N ASN A 139 16.41 14.41 -1.39
CA ASN A 139 17.01 14.05 -0.11
C ASN A 139 18.22 13.11 -0.23
N GLY A 140 18.73 12.84 -1.44
CA GLY A 140 19.91 12.01 -1.66
C GLY A 140 19.70 10.54 -1.30
N VAL A 141 18.46 10.03 -1.42
CA VAL A 141 18.12 8.63 -1.15
C VAL A 141 18.19 7.77 -2.41
N VAL A 142 17.83 8.36 -3.55
CA VAL A 142 17.90 7.76 -4.89
C VAL A 142 18.43 8.79 -5.87
N TYR A 143 18.88 8.35 -7.04
CA TYR A 143 19.15 9.19 -8.18
C TYR A 143 18.32 8.71 -9.37
N LEU A 144 17.68 9.61 -10.11
CA LEU A 144 16.91 9.25 -11.29
C LEU A 144 17.77 9.46 -12.53
N ASP A 145 18.16 8.35 -13.15
CA ASP A 145 19.04 8.38 -14.31
C ASP A 145 18.21 8.37 -15.61
N ASP A 146 18.25 9.50 -16.31
CA ASP A 146 17.52 9.75 -17.55
C ASP A 146 18.44 9.53 -18.76
N GLU A 147 18.87 8.28 -18.97
CA GLU A 147 19.70 7.84 -20.09
C GLU A 147 18.90 7.60 -21.40
N GLY A 148 17.64 8.04 -21.48
CA GLY A 148 16.84 7.98 -22.72
C GLY A 148 15.48 7.28 -22.58
N LYS A 149 15.30 6.08 -23.16
CA LYS A 149 13.98 5.44 -23.35
C LYS A 149 13.22 5.13 -22.05
N GLU A 150 13.92 4.99 -20.93
CA GLU A 150 13.35 4.68 -19.63
C GLU A 150 14.19 5.33 -18.53
N ILE A 151 13.52 5.85 -17.50
CA ILE A 151 14.18 6.47 -16.35
C ILE A 151 14.48 5.38 -15.31
N LYS A 152 15.76 5.13 -15.05
CA LYS A 152 16.23 4.16 -14.04
C LYS A 152 16.24 4.79 -12.66
N ILE A 153 16.04 3.97 -11.64
CA ILE A 153 16.11 4.37 -10.23
C ILE A 153 17.40 3.79 -9.66
N GLU A 154 18.39 4.65 -9.44
CA GLU A 154 19.65 4.30 -8.80
C GLU A 154 19.52 4.45 -7.28
N TYR A 155 19.74 3.36 -6.55
CA TYR A 155 19.60 3.30 -5.11
C TYR A 155 20.92 3.70 -4.44
N LEU A 156 20.92 4.78 -3.66
CA LEU A 156 22.14 5.33 -3.06
C LEU A 156 22.57 4.60 -1.76
N PHE A 157 21.67 3.81 -1.16
CA PHE A 157 22.02 2.89 -0.09
C PHE A 157 22.15 1.44 -0.60
N PRO A 158 23.12 0.65 -0.13
CA PRO A 158 23.30 -0.73 -0.62
C PRO A 158 22.15 -1.69 -0.27
N SER A 159 21.40 -1.42 0.81
CA SER A 159 20.36 -2.31 1.30
C SER A 159 19.25 -1.56 2.03
N LEU A 160 18.11 -2.21 2.24
CA LEU A 160 17.04 -1.69 3.09
C LEU A 160 17.53 -1.38 4.51
N LYS A 161 18.42 -2.22 5.05
CA LYS A 161 19.02 -1.99 6.37
C LYS A 161 19.80 -0.67 6.40
N GLU A 162 20.69 -0.46 5.43
CA GLU A 162 21.47 0.78 5.33
C GLU A 162 20.56 2.01 5.10
N TYR A 163 19.50 1.88 4.31
CA TYR A 163 18.49 2.93 4.18
C TYR A 163 17.88 3.29 5.55
N VAL A 164 17.46 2.29 6.32
CA VAL A 164 16.85 2.52 7.65
C VAL A 164 17.85 3.15 8.61
N GLU A 165 19.07 2.61 8.71
CA GLU A 165 20.09 3.08 9.64
C GLU A 165 20.55 4.52 9.32
N ASN A 166 20.78 4.83 8.05
CA ASN A 166 21.37 6.12 7.68
C ASN A 166 20.33 7.23 7.42
N TYR A 167 19.11 6.89 6.95
CA TYR A 167 18.10 7.89 6.57
C TYR A 167 16.87 7.93 7.48
N VAL A 168 16.42 6.77 7.97
CA VAL A 168 15.20 6.72 8.81
C VAL A 168 15.54 7.07 10.26
N VAL A 169 16.53 6.38 10.84
CA VAL A 169 17.04 6.62 12.20
C VAL A 169 18.00 7.80 12.21
N GLY A 170 18.90 7.86 11.21
CA GLY A 170 19.97 8.83 11.13
C GLY A 170 21.19 8.39 11.94
N LYS A 171 22.38 8.43 11.35
CA LYS A 171 23.64 8.31 12.10
C LYS A 171 23.88 9.60 12.88
N ASN A 172 23.19 9.75 14.02
CA ASN A 172 23.45 10.62 15.18
C ASN A 172 22.23 10.61 16.12
N ALA A 173 21.82 9.44 16.59
CA ALA A 173 20.95 9.30 17.76
C ALA A 173 21.80 8.89 18.97
#